data_AF-A0AAD9MNW5-F1
#
_entry.id   AF-A0AAD9MNW5-F1
#
_cell.length_a   1.000
_cell.length_b   1.000
_cell.length_c   1.000
_cell.angle_alpha   90.00
_cell.angle_beta   90.00
_cell.angle_gamma   90.00
#
_symmetry.space_group_name_H-M   'P 1'
#
loop_
_entity.id
_entity.type
_entity.pdbx_description
1 polymer ?
#
loop_
_entity_poly.entity_id
_entity_poly.type
_entity_poly.pdbx_seq_one_letter_code
_entity_poly.pdbx_strand_id
1 'polypeptide(L)'
;LTVIASPHLDCEKPVILKENEGVISSHVTAETLCGSSRSPWIISGTPGQTIELYIIDFGSERFKINNKTSDFPLYGVIHDGSKRVAFYGDTEKERIIYKSTTSEISIEMTPGDDKSGYLLKYKKLGCPDLSPPAHAWYKRDGNQAVIG
;
A
#
# COMPACT_ATOMS: atom_id res chain seq x y z
N LEU A 1 -1.62 -15.71 2.21
CA LEU A 1 -1.71 -14.42 2.93
C LEU A 1 -0.47 -14.26 3.81
N THR A 2 0.50 -13.48 3.38
CA THR A 2 1.69 -13.17 4.20
C THR A 2 1.38 -11.93 5.03
N VAL A 3 1.40 -12.08 6.36
CA VAL A 3 1.28 -10.96 7.30
C VAL A 3 2.68 -10.58 7.75
N ILE A 4 3.06 -9.32 7.56
CA ILE A 4 4.34 -8.81 8.04
C ILE A 4 4.12 -8.45 9.51
N ALA A 5 4.59 -9.29 10.42
CA ALA A 5 4.35 -9.15 11.86
C ALA A 5 5.59 -9.42 12.73
N SER A 6 6.81 -9.32 12.18
CA SER A 6 8.00 -9.63 12.96
C SER A 6 8.47 -8.41 13.77
N PRO A 7 8.45 -8.47 15.13
CA PRO A 7 8.89 -7.38 16.00
C PRO A 7 10.43 -7.18 16.00
N HIS A 8 11.16 -7.94 15.19
CA HIS A 8 12.62 -7.85 15.05
C HIS A 8 13.07 -7.26 13.70
N LEU A 9 12.18 -6.58 12.97
CA LEU A 9 12.64 -5.83 11.81
C LEU A 9 13.45 -4.61 12.26
N ASP A 10 14.70 -4.57 11.83
CA ASP A 10 15.51 -3.36 11.89
C ASP A 10 15.03 -2.39 10.79
N CYS A 11 14.39 -1.30 11.23
CA CYS A 11 13.71 -0.33 10.36
C CYS A 11 14.45 1.00 10.27
N GLU A 12 15.76 0.92 10.05
CA GLU A 12 16.58 2.04 9.59
C GLU A 12 16.42 2.34 8.10
N LYS A 13 15.85 1.41 7.32
CA LYS A 13 15.76 1.50 5.85
C LYS A 13 14.38 1.08 5.35
N PRO A 14 13.92 1.63 4.20
CA PRO A 14 12.64 1.23 3.61
C PRO A 14 12.51 -0.29 3.46
N VAL A 15 11.34 -0.83 3.79
CA VAL A 15 11.10 -2.26 3.76
C VAL A 15 10.40 -2.64 2.46
N ILE A 16 11.06 -3.48 1.65
CA ILE A 16 10.60 -3.84 0.31
C ILE A 16 9.74 -5.11 0.35
N LEU A 17 8.50 -4.98 -0.15
CA LEU A 17 7.50 -6.04 -0.17
C LEU A 17 7.47 -6.73 -1.54
N LYS A 18 8.07 -7.91 -1.59
CA LYS A 18 8.28 -8.66 -2.84
C LYS A 18 7.08 -9.50 -3.26
N GLU A 19 6.26 -9.95 -2.31
CA GLU A 19 5.09 -10.79 -2.59
C GLU A 19 4.08 -10.10 -3.50
N ASN A 20 3.29 -10.88 -4.25
CA ASN A 20 2.24 -10.35 -5.13
C ASN A 20 1.05 -9.78 -4.35
N GLU A 21 0.83 -10.25 -3.14
CA GLU A 21 -0.18 -9.75 -2.23
C GLU A 21 0.31 -9.89 -0.79
N GLY A 22 -0.18 -9.03 0.09
CA GLY A 22 0.18 -9.09 1.50
C GLY A 22 -0.63 -8.12 2.34
N VAL A 23 -0.39 -8.19 3.65
CA VAL A 23 -1.06 -7.36 4.65
C VAL A 23 -0.03 -6.71 5.56
N ILE A 24 -0.18 -5.40 5.73
CA ILE A 24 0.61 -4.56 6.62
C ILE A 24 -0.28 -4.14 7.79
N SER A 25 0.22 -4.26 9.02
CA SER A 25 -0.51 -3.87 10.22
C SER A 25 -0.04 -2.53 10.74
N SER A 26 -0.98 -1.64 11.06
CA SER A 26 -0.70 -0.38 11.78
C SER A 26 -0.02 -0.61 13.14
N HIS A 27 -0.30 -1.73 13.79
CA HIS A 27 0.32 -2.11 15.06
C HIS A 27 1.82 -2.37 14.91
N VAL A 28 2.22 -2.99 13.80
CA VAL A 28 3.65 -3.21 13.51
C VAL A 28 4.36 -1.89 13.33
N THR A 29 3.75 -0.95 12.61
CA THR A 29 4.28 0.42 12.51
C THR A 29 4.42 1.09 13.87
N ALA A 30 3.42 0.95 14.75
CA ALA A 30 3.46 1.54 16.09
C ALA A 30 4.58 0.94 16.97
N GLU A 31 4.78 -0.37 16.92
CA GLU A 31 5.78 -1.06 17.76
C GLU A 31 7.22 -0.92 17.23
N THR A 32 7.40 -0.95 15.92
CA THR A 32 8.73 -1.10 15.28
C THR A 32 9.19 0.13 14.52
N LEU A 33 8.31 1.10 14.27
CA LEU A 33 8.49 2.24 13.36
C LEU A 33 8.70 1.87 11.89
N CYS A 34 8.63 0.58 11.53
CA CYS A 34 8.57 0.13 10.14
C CYS A 34 7.31 0.67 9.47
N GLY A 35 7.44 1.26 8.29
CA GLY A 35 6.35 1.96 7.62
C GLY A 35 6.18 3.41 8.00
N SER A 36 6.95 3.94 8.95
CA SER A 36 6.97 5.38 9.21
C SER A 36 7.67 6.15 8.08
N SER A 37 7.65 7.48 8.13
CA SER A 37 8.38 8.33 7.17
C SER A 37 9.90 8.12 7.17
N ARG A 38 10.48 7.52 8.21
CA ARG A 38 11.91 7.17 8.26
C ARG A 38 12.22 5.87 7.52
N SER A 39 11.26 4.96 7.47
CA SER A 39 11.42 3.60 6.95
C SER A 39 10.14 3.13 6.28
N PRO A 40 9.72 3.77 5.17
CA PRO A 40 8.43 3.50 4.54
C PRO A 40 8.34 2.08 4.00
N TRP A 41 7.12 1.61 3.81
CA TRP A 41 6.87 0.37 3.08
C TRP A 41 6.99 0.64 1.59
N ILE A 42 7.81 -0.15 0.88
CA ILE A 42 7.93 -0.09 -0.58
C ILE A 42 7.26 -1.31 -1.16
N ILE A 43 6.25 -1.11 -2.00
CA ILE A 43 5.63 -2.19 -2.77
C ILE A 43 6.08 -2.00 -4.20
N SER A 44 6.87 -2.96 -4.70
CA SER A 44 7.44 -2.92 -6.05
C SER A 44 6.95 -4.12 -6.86
N GLY A 45 6.19 -3.84 -7.91
CA GLY A 45 5.81 -4.78 -8.95
C GLY A 45 6.73 -4.67 -10.16
N THR A 46 6.61 -5.62 -11.07
CA THR A 46 7.31 -5.54 -12.36
C THR A 46 6.64 -4.51 -13.27
N PRO A 47 7.37 -3.88 -14.22
CA PRO A 47 6.75 -3.07 -15.26
C PRO A 47 5.56 -3.78 -15.92
N GLY A 48 4.47 -3.04 -16.19
CA GLY A 48 3.20 -3.59 -16.67
C GLY A 48 2.23 -4.02 -15.57
N GLN A 49 2.67 -4.08 -14.30
CA GLN A 49 1.78 -4.29 -13.16
C GLN A 49 1.34 -2.97 -12.52
N THR A 50 0.14 -2.99 -11.95
CA THR A 50 -0.39 -1.93 -11.07
C THR A 50 -0.55 -2.47 -9.66
N ILE A 51 -0.56 -1.59 -8.68
CA ILE A 51 -0.69 -1.93 -7.25
C ILE A 51 -2.00 -1.36 -6.76
N GLU A 52 -2.84 -2.22 -6.21
CA GLU A 52 -4.10 -1.83 -5.60
C GLU A 52 -4.01 -1.98 -4.08
N LEU A 53 -4.45 -0.94 -3.36
CA LEU A 53 -4.43 -0.89 -1.90
C LEU A 53 -5.86 -0.90 -1.36
N TYR A 54 -6.05 -1.72 -0.34
CA TYR A 54 -7.28 -1.82 0.42
C TYR A 54 -6.99 -1.54 1.88
N ILE A 55 -7.91 -0.87 2.55
CA ILE A 55 -7.87 -0.73 4.00
C ILE A 55 -8.92 -1.64 4.63
N ILE A 56 -8.57 -2.21 5.78
CA ILE A 56 -9.54 -2.75 6.73
C ILE A 56 -9.45 -1.91 8.01
N ASP A 57 -10.52 -1.19 8.31
CA ASP A 57 -10.62 -0.28 9.45
C ASP A 57 -11.38 -0.94 10.61
N PHE A 58 -10.69 -1.12 11.75
CA PHE A 58 -11.28 -1.65 12.98
C PHE A 58 -11.69 -0.54 13.98
N GLY A 59 -11.37 0.72 13.69
CA GLY A 59 -11.76 1.90 14.47
C GLY A 59 -13.11 2.52 14.07
N SER A 60 -13.65 2.15 12.91
CA SER A 60 -14.89 2.68 12.30
C SER A 60 -16.12 2.75 13.23
N GLU A 61 -16.24 1.85 14.22
CA GLU A 61 -17.38 1.87 15.16
C GLU A 61 -17.37 3.07 16.12
N ARG A 62 -16.20 3.65 16.39
CA ARG A 62 -16.06 4.75 17.37
C ARG A 62 -16.52 6.09 16.82
N PHE A 63 -16.34 6.31 15.52
CA PHE A 63 -16.76 7.56 14.86
C PHE A 63 -18.28 7.66 14.71
N LYS A 64 -19.00 6.53 14.76
CA LYS A 64 -20.48 6.51 14.73
C LYS A 64 -21.10 7.00 16.03
N ILE A 65 -20.39 6.89 17.16
CA ILE A 65 -20.95 7.18 18.50
C ILE A 65 -20.95 8.68 18.82
N ASN A 66 -20.00 9.44 18.27
CA ASN A 66 -19.76 10.81 18.74
C ASN A 66 -20.52 11.91 17.98
N ASN A 67 -21.29 11.61 16.93
CA ASN A 67 -22.13 12.54 16.15
C ASN A 67 -21.45 13.87 15.71
N LYS A 68 -20.14 13.97 15.86
CA LYS A 68 -19.30 15.06 15.40
C LYS A 68 -18.63 14.57 14.12
N THR A 69 -19.07 15.14 13.01
CA THR A 69 -18.54 15.02 11.65
C THR A 69 -17.10 15.55 11.49
N SER A 70 -16.33 15.66 12.56
CA SER A 70 -15.06 16.39 12.58
C SER A 70 -13.90 15.39 12.55
N ASP A 71 -13.35 15.26 11.35
CA ASP A 71 -12.05 14.69 10.96
C ASP A 71 -11.80 13.22 11.30
N PHE A 72 -11.85 12.37 10.26
CA PHE A 72 -11.29 11.03 10.32
C PHE A 72 -9.77 11.09 10.50
N PRO A 73 -9.17 10.17 11.29
CA PRO A 73 -7.74 10.17 11.55
C PRO A 73 -6.96 9.94 10.24
N LEU A 74 -5.87 10.70 10.08
CA LEU A 74 -4.90 10.46 8.99
C LEU A 74 -4.13 9.17 9.27
N TYR A 75 -4.36 8.15 8.46
CA TYR A 75 -3.66 6.88 8.58
C TYR A 75 -2.34 6.83 7.82
N GLY A 76 -2.15 7.70 6.84
CA GLY A 76 -0.87 7.78 6.15
C GLY A 76 -0.93 8.46 4.81
N VAL A 77 0.18 8.32 4.09
CA VAL A 77 0.41 8.92 2.78
C VAL A 77 1.01 7.89 1.84
N ILE A 78 0.50 7.87 0.61
CA ILE A 78 0.98 7.05 -0.50
C ILE A 78 1.74 7.96 -1.46
N HIS A 79 2.92 7.50 -1.88
CA HIS A 79 3.76 8.12 -2.89
C HIS A 79 3.80 7.22 -4.12
N ASP A 80 3.38 7.75 -5.27
CA ASP A 80 3.32 7.06 -6.56
C ASP A 80 3.92 7.96 -7.65
N GLY A 81 5.21 7.79 -7.91
CA GLY A 81 6.00 8.73 -8.71
C GLY A 81 6.00 10.14 -8.10
N SER A 82 5.48 11.13 -8.83
CA SER A 82 5.34 12.52 -8.33
C SER A 82 4.05 12.76 -7.55
N LYS A 83 3.12 11.79 -7.50
CA LYS A 83 1.85 11.94 -6.81
C LYS A 83 2.00 11.59 -5.33
N ARG A 84 1.30 12.37 -4.49
CA ARG A 84 1.21 12.16 -3.04
C ARG A 84 -0.26 12.16 -2.63
N VAL A 85 -0.71 11.08 -2.00
CA VAL A 85 -2.13 10.87 -1.65
C VAL A 85 -2.25 10.48 -0.19
N ALA A 86 -2.92 11.32 0.60
CA ALA A 86 -3.25 11.00 1.99
C ALA A 86 -4.46 10.05 2.04
N PHE A 87 -4.46 9.11 2.98
CA PHE A 87 -5.61 8.25 3.27
C PHE A 87 -5.98 8.30 4.75
N TYR A 88 -7.28 8.26 5.00
CA TYR A 88 -7.88 8.50 6.31
C TYR A 88 -8.75 7.31 6.73
N GLY A 89 -9.06 7.28 8.02
CA GLY A 89 -10.13 6.43 8.55
C GLY A 89 -11.48 6.71 7.90
N ASP A 90 -12.39 5.78 8.07
CA ASP A 90 -13.71 5.85 7.48
C ASP A 90 -14.73 5.04 8.31
N THR A 91 -15.99 5.14 7.93
CA THR A 91 -17.10 4.34 8.46
C THR A 91 -17.23 2.97 7.79
N GLU A 92 -16.64 2.80 6.61
CA GLU A 92 -16.59 1.52 5.90
C GLU A 92 -15.50 0.61 6.47
N LYS A 93 -15.86 -0.64 6.75
CA LYS A 93 -14.93 -1.60 7.35
C LYS A 93 -13.82 -2.02 6.38
N GLU A 94 -14.12 -2.18 5.09
CA GLU A 94 -13.13 -2.55 4.09
C GLU A 94 -13.42 -1.81 2.78
N ARG A 95 -12.41 -1.17 2.20
CA ARG A 95 -12.54 -0.47 0.92
C ARG A 95 -11.21 -0.34 0.17
N ILE A 96 -11.29 -0.16 -1.14
CA ILE A 96 -10.14 0.25 -1.96
C ILE A 96 -9.82 1.70 -1.61
N ILE A 97 -8.55 1.98 -1.31
CA ILE A 97 -8.11 3.35 -1.00
C ILE A 97 -7.29 3.95 -2.12
N TYR A 98 -6.66 3.11 -2.96
CA TYR A 98 -5.77 3.58 -4.00
C TYR A 98 -5.50 2.52 -5.07
N LYS A 99 -5.25 3.00 -6.28
CA LYS A 99 -4.72 2.22 -7.40
C LYS A 99 -3.57 2.98 -8.03
N SER A 100 -2.40 2.35 -8.10
CA SER A 100 -1.19 2.99 -8.59
C SER A 100 -1.22 3.22 -10.09
N THR A 101 -0.47 4.23 -10.50
CA THR A 101 -0.15 4.55 -11.89
C THR A 101 1.26 4.15 -12.29
N THR A 102 2.13 3.88 -11.33
CA THR A 102 3.43 3.24 -11.56
C THR A 102 3.45 1.80 -11.02
N SER A 103 4.52 1.06 -11.33
CA SER A 103 4.73 -0.28 -10.79
C SER A 103 5.34 -0.26 -9.38
N GLU A 104 5.61 0.89 -8.77
CA GLU A 104 6.21 0.99 -7.45
C GLU A 104 5.59 2.13 -6.63
N ILE A 105 5.16 1.83 -5.41
CA ILE A 105 4.68 2.85 -4.47
C ILE A 105 5.40 2.76 -3.14
N SER A 106 5.54 3.92 -2.50
CA SER A 106 6.00 4.04 -1.11
C SER A 106 4.84 4.45 -0.22
N ILE A 107 4.73 3.84 0.96
CA ILE A 107 3.66 4.10 1.92
C ILE A 107 4.28 4.51 3.25
N GLU A 108 3.90 5.70 3.69
CA GLU A 108 4.19 6.24 5.02
C GLU A 108 2.93 6.13 5.86
N MET A 109 2.95 5.30 6.90
CA MET A 109 1.86 5.13 7.84
C MET A 109 2.06 6.04 9.04
N THR A 110 0.99 6.70 9.47
CA THR A 110 0.95 7.31 10.79
C THR A 110 0.94 6.18 11.82
N PRO A 111 1.79 6.20 12.85
CA PRO A 111 1.68 5.27 13.97
C PRO A 111 0.26 5.34 14.55
N GLY A 112 -0.46 4.22 14.55
CA GLY A 112 -1.79 4.16 15.14
C GLY A 112 -1.72 4.41 16.65
N ASP A 113 -2.79 4.94 17.23
CA ASP A 113 -2.98 4.81 18.67
C ASP A 113 -3.41 3.36 18.98
N ASP A 114 -3.27 2.92 20.24
CA ASP A 114 -3.64 1.54 20.69
C ASP A 114 -5.12 1.20 20.48
N LYS A 115 -5.88 2.11 19.88
CA LYS A 115 -7.31 2.26 19.97
C LYS A 115 -7.96 2.31 18.57
N SER A 116 -7.21 2.57 17.51
CA SER A 116 -7.66 2.69 16.11
C SER A 116 -6.76 1.86 15.19
N GLY A 117 -6.77 0.54 15.43
CA GLY A 117 -6.07 -0.39 14.55
C GLY A 117 -6.70 -0.45 13.16
N TYR A 118 -5.85 -0.52 12.15
CA TYR A 118 -6.21 -0.82 10.76
C TYR A 118 -5.18 -1.75 10.12
N LEU A 119 -5.61 -2.46 9.08
CA LEU A 119 -4.74 -3.24 8.20
C LEU A 119 -4.75 -2.64 6.80
N LEU A 120 -3.60 -2.61 6.16
CA LEU A 120 -3.46 -2.26 4.75
C LEU A 120 -3.15 -3.52 3.96
N LYS A 121 -4.08 -3.94 3.11
CA LYS A 121 -3.83 -5.02 2.14
C LYS A 121 -3.33 -4.41 0.84
N TYR A 122 -2.42 -5.08 0.18
CA TYR A 122 -1.99 -4.73 -1.16
C TYR A 122 -2.07 -5.91 -2.10
N LYS A 123 -2.26 -5.63 -3.38
CA LYS A 123 -2.26 -6.61 -4.45
C LYS A 123 -1.62 -6.03 -5.71
N LYS A 124 -0.66 -6.75 -6.29
CA LYS A 124 -0.08 -6.50 -7.61
C LYS A 124 -0.99 -7.11 -8.65
N LEU A 125 -1.48 -6.29 -9.57
CA LEU A 125 -2.44 -6.65 -10.61
C LEU A 125 -1.80 -6.52 -11.99
N GLY A 126 -2.15 -7.44 -12.88
CA GLY A 126 -1.64 -7.47 -14.26
C GLY A 126 -0.43 -8.36 -14.45
N CYS A 127 -0.03 -8.52 -15.71
CA CYS A 127 1.11 -9.32 -16.09
C CYS A 127 2.35 -8.44 -16.26
N PRO A 128 3.53 -8.92 -15.82
CA PRO A 128 4.81 -8.30 -16.17
C PRO A 128 4.93 -8.05 -17.67
N ASP A 129 5.63 -6.98 -18.04
CA ASP A 129 6.05 -6.75 -19.42
C ASP A 129 6.98 -7.88 -19.87
N LEU A 130 6.75 -8.35 -21.10
CA LEU A 130 7.53 -9.43 -21.68
C LEU A 130 8.91 -8.90 -22.07
N SER A 131 9.95 -9.67 -21.82
CA SER A 131 11.26 -9.42 -22.42
C SER A 131 11.21 -9.86 -23.88
N PRO A 132 11.34 -8.94 -24.87
CA PRO A 132 11.29 -9.33 -26.27
C PRO A 132 12.49 -10.24 -26.61
N PRO A 133 12.34 -11.17 -27.57
CA PRO A 133 13.46 -11.94 -28.12
C PRO A 133 14.58 -11.04 -28.66
N ALA A 134 15.76 -11.61 -28.88
CA ALA A 134 16.85 -10.90 -29.53
C ALA A 134 16.40 -10.33 -30.89
N HIS A 135 16.70 -9.06 -31.14
CA HIS A 135 16.29 -8.29 -32.33
C HIS A 135 14.80 -7.98 -32.46
N ALA A 136 14.01 -8.18 -31.40
CA ALA A 136 12.61 -7.74 -31.34
C ALA A 136 12.42 -6.54 -30.41
N TRP A 137 11.34 -5.79 -30.59
CA TRP A 137 10.87 -4.77 -29.65
C TRP A 137 9.53 -5.17 -29.03
N TYR A 138 9.26 -4.65 -27.84
CA TYR A 138 8.00 -4.82 -27.12
C TYR A 138 7.34 -3.47 -26.91
N LYS A 139 6.04 -3.39 -27.16
CA LYS A 139 5.22 -2.25 -26.75
C LYS A 139 3.90 -2.73 -26.16
N ARG A 140 3.55 -2.16 -25.01
CA ARG A 140 2.20 -2.26 -24.45
C ARG A 140 1.35 -1.11 -24.95
N ASP A 141 0.16 -1.43 -25.45
CA ASP A 141 -0.87 -0.46 -25.82
C ASP A 141 -2.18 -0.83 -25.13
N GLY A 142 -2.42 -0.24 -23.96
CA GLY A 142 -3.52 -0.60 -23.07
C GLY A 142 -3.47 -2.09 -22.65
N ASN A 143 -4.46 -2.87 -23.11
CA ASN A 143 -4.58 -4.30 -22.84
C ASN A 143 -3.93 -5.20 -23.91
N GLN A 144 -3.26 -4.62 -24.90
CA GLN A 144 -2.56 -5.37 -25.94
C GLN A 144 -1.04 -5.28 -25.76
N ALA A 145 -0.37 -6.37 -26.12
CA ALA A 145 1.07 -6.45 -26.23
C ALA A 145 1.43 -6.69 -27.70
N VAL A 146 2.27 -5.84 -28.27
CA VAL A 146 2.79 -5.97 -29.64
C VAL A 146 4.27 -6.31 -29.54
N ILE A 147 4.67 -7.35 -30.28
CA ILE A 147 6.06 -7.76 -30.47
C ILE A 147 6.33 -7.66 -31.97
N GLY A 148 7.44 -7.03 -32.35
CA GLY A 148 7.86 -6.90 -33.74
C GLY A 148 9.35 -6.69 -33.88
#